data_AF-A0A4R1HCP3-F1
#
_entry.id   AF-A0A4R1HCP3-F1
#
_cell.length_a   1.000
_cell.length_b   1.000
_cell.length_c   1.000
_cell.angle_alpha   90.00
_cell.angle_beta   90.00
_cell.angle_gamma   90.00
#
_symmetry.space_group_name_H-M   'P 1'
#
loop_
_entity.id
_entity.type
_entity.pdbx_description
1 polymer ?
#
loop_
_entity_poly.entity_id
_entity_poly.type
_entity_poly.pdbx_seq_one_letter_code
_entity_poly.pdbx_strand_id
1 'polypeptide(L)'
;MKRLLALVVLFLSVATAPLLAQSLPDICTKKNCFMTFDGSERSFCQAYVEGKSCFMSFNSSEDRGWCQHLREGKSCMMALDGQARKDCDANRVPREHRHWQRMCSFW
;
A
#
# COMPACT_ATOMS: atom_id res chain seq x y z
N MET A 1 -37.88 -17.53 -38.36
CA MET A 1 -37.55 -16.82 -37.10
C MET A 1 -36.53 -17.61 -36.27
N LYS A 2 -35.31 -17.84 -36.78
CA LYS A 2 -34.26 -18.59 -36.04
C LYS A 2 -32.84 -18.06 -36.28
N ARG A 3 -32.64 -17.24 -37.31
CA ARG A 3 -31.34 -16.61 -37.62
C ARG A 3 -31.09 -15.28 -36.91
N LEU A 4 -32.13 -14.64 -36.39
CA LEU A 4 -32.04 -13.37 -35.65
C LEU A 4 -31.60 -13.55 -34.19
N LEU A 5 -31.77 -14.74 -33.61
CA LEU A 5 -31.35 -15.03 -32.23
C LEU A 5 -29.84 -15.29 -32.09
N ALA A 6 -29.18 -15.74 -33.17
CA ALA A 6 -27.75 -16.03 -33.14
C ALA A 6 -26.87 -14.76 -33.10
N LEU A 7 -27.38 -13.63 -33.62
CA LEU A 7 -26.67 -12.35 -33.61
C LEU A 7 -26.75 -11.64 -32.25
N VAL A 8 -27.82 -11.82 -31.50
CA VAL A 8 -28.00 -11.18 -30.18
C VAL A 8 -27.11 -11.81 -29.10
N VAL A 9 -26.82 -13.11 -29.21
CA VAL A 9 -25.96 -13.82 -28.24
C VAL A 9 -24.47 -13.48 -28.42
N LEU A 10 -24.06 -13.06 -29.62
CA LEU A 10 -22.66 -12.68 -29.92
C LEU A 10 -22.30 -11.25 -29.46
N PHE A 11 -23.29 -10.41 -29.13
CA PHE A 11 -23.06 -9.04 -28.69
C PHE A 11 -23.03 -8.86 -27.16
N LEU A 12 -23.42 -9.87 -26.38
CA LEU A 12 -23.40 -9.82 -24.91
C LEU A 12 -22.06 -10.24 -24.29
N SER A 13 -21.09 -10.68 -25.07
CA SER A 13 -19.77 -11.11 -24.59
C SER A 13 -18.72 -10.00 -24.48
N VAL A 14 -19.06 -8.74 -24.77
CA VAL A 14 -18.06 -7.64 -24.83
C VAL A 14 -17.94 -6.83 -23.53
N ALA A 15 -18.73 -7.13 -22.48
CA ALA A 15 -18.72 -6.33 -21.25
C ALA A 15 -17.91 -6.93 -20.08
N THR A 16 -16.91 -7.77 -20.36
CA THR A 16 -15.88 -8.13 -19.36
C THR A 16 -14.52 -7.61 -19.81
N ALA A 17 -14.43 -6.29 -19.97
CA ALA A 17 -13.12 -5.65 -19.86
C ALA A 17 -12.57 -6.02 -18.48
N PRO A 18 -11.37 -6.61 -18.36
CA PRO A 18 -10.78 -6.83 -17.06
C PRO A 18 -10.48 -5.44 -16.50
N LEU A 19 -11.25 -5.01 -15.50
CA LEU A 19 -10.95 -3.85 -14.65
C LEU A 19 -9.66 -4.07 -13.80
N LEU A 20 -8.74 -4.95 -14.24
CA LEU A 20 -7.56 -5.40 -13.50
C LEU A 20 -6.28 -4.70 -13.92
N ALA A 21 -6.29 -3.92 -15.01
CA ALA A 21 -5.16 -3.05 -15.34
C ALA A 21 -5.39 -1.65 -14.76
N GLN A 22 -5.62 -1.53 -13.46
CA GLN A 22 -5.31 -0.27 -12.79
C GLN A 22 -3.80 -0.14 -12.91
N SER A 23 -3.32 0.75 -13.79
CA SER A 23 -1.90 1.04 -13.94
C SER A 23 -1.35 1.31 -12.54
N LEU A 24 -0.43 0.46 -12.06
CA LEU A 24 0.22 0.66 -10.77
C LEU A 24 0.72 2.11 -10.75
N PRO A 25 0.59 2.83 -9.62
CA PRO A 25 1.18 4.15 -9.50
C PRO A 25 2.62 4.11 -10.01
N ASP A 26 3.02 5.07 -10.86
CA ASP A 26 4.37 5.14 -11.45
C ASP A 26 5.48 5.01 -10.40
N ILE A 27 5.19 5.43 -9.17
CA ILE A 27 6.09 5.28 -8.02
C ILE A 27 6.37 3.82 -7.63
N CYS A 28 5.41 2.91 -7.79
CA CYS A 28 5.55 1.49 -7.47
C CYS A 28 6.49 0.75 -8.45
N THR A 29 6.66 1.26 -9.67
CA THR A 29 7.56 0.68 -10.68
C THR A 29 8.94 1.34 -10.66
N LYS A 30 9.01 2.67 -10.63
CA LYS A 30 10.28 3.42 -10.73
C LYS A 30 11.00 3.57 -9.38
N LYS A 31 10.28 3.46 -8.26
CA LYS A 31 10.81 3.54 -6.88
C LYS A 31 11.80 4.70 -6.66
N ASN A 32 11.48 5.90 -7.14
CA ASN A 32 12.33 7.09 -6.99
C ASN A 32 11.71 8.11 -6.03
N CYS A 33 11.59 7.74 -4.76
CA CYS A 33 10.90 8.53 -3.75
C CYS A 33 11.61 9.85 -3.43
N PHE A 34 12.95 9.87 -3.53
CA PHE A 34 13.74 11.07 -3.20
C PHE A 34 13.40 12.25 -4.13
N MET A 35 13.23 11.98 -5.42
CA MET A 35 12.92 13.01 -6.43
C MET A 35 11.42 13.34 -6.52
N THR A 36 10.55 12.47 -6.01
CA THR A 36 9.09 12.61 -6.15
C THR A 36 8.42 13.23 -4.93
N PHE A 37 8.92 12.95 -3.73
CA PHE A 37 8.29 13.38 -2.48
C PHE A 37 9.27 14.14 -1.59
N ASP A 38 8.72 14.96 -0.71
CA ASP A 38 9.44 15.69 0.34
C ASP A 38 8.90 15.33 1.73
N GLY A 39 9.61 15.76 2.78
CA GLY A 39 9.15 15.65 4.16
C GLY A 39 8.77 14.22 4.58
N SER A 40 7.63 14.08 5.27
CA SER A 40 7.13 12.79 5.75
C SER A 40 6.74 11.85 4.61
N GLU A 41 6.17 12.36 3.51
CA GLU A 41 5.81 11.54 2.35
C GLU A 41 7.03 10.83 1.75
N ARG A 42 8.19 11.52 1.71
CA ARG A 42 9.45 10.89 1.32
C ARG A 42 9.80 9.74 2.24
N SER A 43 9.72 9.93 3.56
CA SER A 43 10.00 8.88 4.55
C SER A 43 9.11 7.65 4.36
N PHE A 44 7.81 7.87 4.18
CA PHE A 44 6.86 6.79 3.92
C PHE A 44 7.14 6.07 2.61
N CYS A 45 7.35 6.80 1.52
CA CYS A 45 7.67 6.21 0.23
C CYS A 45 8.96 5.38 0.31
N GLN A 46 10.02 5.93 0.92
CA GLN A 46 11.30 5.25 1.07
C GLN A 46 11.15 3.94 1.87
N ALA A 47 10.35 3.95 2.92
CA ALA A 47 10.07 2.76 3.70
C ALA A 47 9.19 1.77 2.90
N TYR A 48 7.99 2.16 2.50
CA TYR A 48 6.98 1.23 1.98
C TYR A 48 7.15 0.84 0.52
N VAL A 49 7.78 1.69 -0.30
CA VAL A 49 7.91 1.49 -1.75
C VAL A 49 9.34 1.10 -2.15
N GLU A 50 10.34 1.87 -1.68
CA GLU A 50 11.76 1.54 -1.93
C GLU A 50 12.27 0.41 -1.03
N GLY A 51 11.56 0.09 0.05
CA GLY A 51 11.94 -0.99 0.96
C GLY A 51 13.12 -0.67 1.85
N LYS A 52 13.48 0.61 2.03
CA LYS A 52 14.52 1.03 2.99
C LYS A 52 14.13 0.66 4.41
N SER A 53 15.15 0.57 5.28
CA SER A 53 14.95 0.29 6.69
C SER A 53 14.07 1.36 7.34
N CYS A 54 13.08 0.92 8.12
CA CYS A 54 12.23 1.82 8.89
C CYS A 54 13.04 2.74 9.81
N PHE A 55 14.19 2.26 10.32
CA PHE A 55 15.09 3.05 11.16
C PHE A 55 15.74 4.22 10.42
N MET A 56 16.09 4.03 9.14
CA MET A 56 16.71 5.08 8.33
C MET A 56 15.68 6.01 7.69
N SER A 57 14.47 5.53 7.45
CA SER A 57 13.42 6.30 6.79
C SER A 57 12.72 7.28 7.73
N PHE A 58 12.56 6.96 9.01
CA PHE A 58 11.77 7.76 9.95
C PHE A 58 12.61 8.33 11.10
N ASN A 59 12.49 9.64 11.32
CA ASN A 59 13.06 10.31 12.50
C ASN A 59 12.18 10.11 13.74
N SER A 60 10.85 10.13 13.56
CA SER A 60 9.87 9.85 14.61
C SER A 60 10.04 8.43 15.15
N SER A 61 10.07 8.28 16.48
CA SER A 61 10.11 6.96 17.12
C SER A 61 8.82 6.18 16.87
N GLU A 62 7.68 6.87 16.85
CA GLU A 62 6.37 6.26 16.65
C GLU A 62 6.20 5.74 15.20
N ASP A 63 6.48 6.56 14.18
CA ASP A 63 6.38 6.12 12.78
C ASP A 63 7.36 5.00 12.47
N ARG A 64 8.57 5.08 13.04
CA ARG A 64 9.56 4.02 12.96
C ARG A 64 9.02 2.73 13.57
N GLY A 65 8.45 2.79 14.77
CA GLY A 65 7.85 1.65 15.44
C GLY A 65 6.73 1.02 14.62
N TRP A 66 5.79 1.82 14.12
CA TRP A 66 4.71 1.33 13.27
C TRP A 66 5.22 0.68 11.99
N CYS A 67 6.20 1.30 11.33
CA CYS A 67 6.85 0.70 10.16
C CYS A 67 7.52 -0.64 10.49
N GLN A 68 8.26 -0.73 11.60
CA GLN A 68 8.92 -1.97 12.01
C GLN A 68 7.91 -3.09 12.32
N HIS A 69 6.78 -2.75 12.94
CA HIS A 69 5.71 -3.71 13.15
C HIS A 69 5.10 -4.20 11.83
N LEU A 70 4.71 -3.26 10.96
CA LEU A 70 3.93 -3.55 9.75
C LEU A 70 4.76 -4.13 8.59
N ARG A 71 6.06 -3.83 8.52
CA ARG A 71 6.94 -4.28 7.43
C ARG A 71 8.07 -5.20 7.86
N GLU A 72 8.66 -4.96 9.02
CA GLU A 72 9.81 -5.74 9.51
C GLU A 72 9.40 -6.88 10.46
N GLY A 73 8.09 -7.04 10.71
CA GLY A 73 7.55 -8.18 11.46
C GLY A 73 7.78 -8.14 12.97
N LYS A 74 8.16 -6.97 13.53
CA LYS A 74 8.26 -6.83 14.99
C LYS A 74 6.88 -6.92 15.64
N SER A 75 6.81 -7.47 16.85
CA SER A 75 5.57 -7.44 17.63
C SER A 75 5.24 -6.01 18.11
N CYS A 76 3.98 -5.74 18.43
CA CYS A 76 3.56 -4.46 19.01
C CYS A 76 4.41 -4.07 20.22
N MET A 77 4.71 -5.05 21.09
CA MET A 77 5.56 -4.86 22.28
C MET A 77 7.01 -4.48 21.95
N MET A 78 7.58 -4.98 20.86
CA MET A 78 8.98 -4.72 20.49
C MET A 78 9.16 -3.41 19.73
N ALA A 79 8.11 -2.94 19.06
CA ALA A 79 8.20 -1.82 18.13
C ALA A 79 7.59 -0.53 18.67
N LEU A 80 6.61 -0.61 19.57
CA LEU A 80 5.79 0.50 20.00
C LEU A 80 5.66 0.55 21.53
N ASP A 81 5.50 1.77 22.04
CA ASP A 81 5.29 2.06 23.45
C ASP A 81 4.02 2.89 23.68
N GLY A 82 3.59 2.98 24.94
CA GLY A 82 2.52 3.87 25.35
C GLY A 82 1.20 3.66 24.61
N GLN A 83 0.62 4.76 24.10
CA GLN A 83 -0.66 4.72 23.38
C GLN A 83 -0.56 3.98 22.05
N ALA A 84 0.53 4.17 21.31
CA ALA A 84 0.74 3.51 20.03
C ALA A 84 0.77 1.98 20.17
N ARG A 85 1.35 1.46 21.25
CA ARG A 85 1.29 0.02 21.57
C ARG A 85 -0.15 -0.45 21.80
N LYS A 86 -0.93 0.27 22.61
CA LYS A 86 -2.34 -0.07 22.87
C LYS A 86 -3.16 -0.05 21.58
N ASP A 87 -2.86 0.88 20.69
CA ASP A 87 -3.51 0.97 19.39
C ASP A 87 -3.13 -0.20 18.48
N CYS A 88 -1.85 -0.61 18.49
CA CYS A 88 -1.38 -1.80 17.79
C CYS A 88 -2.05 -3.09 18.29
N ASP A 89 -2.09 -3.29 19.61
CA ASP A 89 -2.75 -4.45 20.23
C ASP A 89 -4.26 -4.49 19.91
N ALA A 90 -4.88 -3.31 19.70
CA ALA A 90 -6.27 -3.15 19.28
C ALA A 90 -6.47 -3.13 17.74
N ASN A 91 -5.43 -3.40 16.95
CA ASN A 91 -5.44 -3.34 15.48
C ASN A 91 -5.88 -1.99 14.89
N ARG A 92 -5.59 -0.89 15.60
CA ARG A 92 -5.88 0.49 15.19
C ARG A 92 -4.66 1.14 14.56
N VAL A 93 -4.35 0.70 13.34
CA VAL A 93 -3.18 1.21 12.59
C VAL A 93 -3.41 2.67 12.12
N PRO A 94 -2.42 3.57 12.25
CA PRO A 94 -2.49 4.92 11.72
C PRO A 94 -2.85 4.95 10.24
N ARG A 95 -3.56 6.00 9.82
CA ARG A 95 -4.12 6.09 8.46
C ARG A 95 -3.02 6.12 7.40
N GLU A 96 -1.96 6.87 7.67
CA GLU A 96 -0.83 7.11 6.78
C GLU A 96 -0.08 5.81 6.54
N HIS A 97 0.24 5.08 7.61
CA HIS A 97 0.83 3.75 7.53
C HIS A 97 -0.02 2.77 6.71
N ARG A 98 -1.35 2.73 6.94
CA ARG A 98 -2.26 1.89 6.13
C ARG A 98 -2.28 2.30 4.66
N HIS A 99 -2.29 3.60 4.39
CA HIS A 99 -2.30 4.13 3.03
C HIS A 99 -1.06 3.67 2.26
N TRP A 100 0.13 3.90 2.81
CA TRP A 100 1.40 3.54 2.17
C TRP A 100 1.65 2.04 2.09
N GLN A 101 1.24 1.27 3.10
CA GLN A 101 1.31 -0.19 3.05
C GLN A 101 0.50 -0.77 1.89
N ARG A 102 -0.65 -0.17 1.57
CA ARG A 102 -1.54 -0.64 0.50
C ARG A 102 -1.17 -0.11 -0.89
N MET A 103 -0.36 0.96 -0.95
CA MET A 103 -0.12 1.69 -2.20
C MET A 103 0.45 0.80 -3.31
N CYS A 104 1.36 -0.11 -2.96
CA CYS A 104 2.02 -1.01 -3.91
C CYS A 104 1.83 -2.49 -3.58
N SER A 105 0.87 -2.85 -2.72
CA SER A 105 0.64 -4.23 -2.26
C SER A 105 -0.29 -5.06 -3.16
N PHE A 106 -0.62 -4.59 -4.37
CA PHE A 106 -1.45 -5.31 -5.32
C PHE A 106 -0.64 -6.35 -6.13
N TRP A 107 0.09 -7.26 -5.47
CA TRP A 107 0.69 -8.45 -6.08
C TRP A 107 0.85 -9.58 -5.05
#